data_AF-A0AAD4JDX6-F1
#
_entry.id   AF-A0AAD4JDX6-F1
#
_cell.length_a   1.000
_cell.length_b   1.000
_cell.length_c   1.000
_cell.angle_alpha   90.00
_cell.angle_beta   90.00
_cell.angle_gamma   90.00
#
_symmetry.space_group_name_H-M   'P 1'
#
loop_
_entity.id
_entity.type
_entity.pdbx_description
1 polymer ?
#
loop_
_entity_poly.entity_id
_entity_poly.type
_entity_poly.pdbx_seq_one_letter_code
_entity_poly.pdbx_strand_id
1 'polypeptide(L)'
;MAPLSWRHHTLIQALLTRGPLKEHDFRSIFSQIIGKTSGSGKQQQQEQRLLNEYLGKINSELSYVQLELRACRNQYDGLVYYGVVNNVSDDQSKLGTKYTVPQIAFYKGIVEAIIQDAEAGGCIFNTAALNIKLETQVLGATDSQSEGGALQIPPAFKNFSMSLKEKALDQLVKDQWLCSLPEGKIGIGVRSFLDLRSWFRSNEVPACEVCNEAAIKAQLCQNEACNVRLHLYCLKKKFSGQKGERVCPGCGMQWHGSTVKADIIEEMNHSNGPSSKSQRPEASRKRIRRSYEEGNADTAEYGSSLNFDAIADTKRVTRRSARLSAN
;
A
#
# COMPACT_ATOMS: atom_id res chain seq x y z
N MET A 1 22.48 -26.58 22.82
CA MET A 1 21.63 -25.46 23.29
C MET A 1 20.68 -25.10 22.16
N ALA A 2 19.44 -24.69 22.45
CA ALA A 2 18.54 -24.22 21.39
C ALA A 2 19.21 -23.05 20.64
N PRO A 3 19.20 -23.06 19.29
CA PRO A 3 19.93 -22.08 18.48
C PRO A 3 19.39 -20.65 18.67
N LEU A 4 18.10 -20.53 18.98
CA LEU A 4 17.44 -19.28 19.32
C LEU A 4 17.15 -19.20 20.83
N SER A 5 17.42 -18.04 21.40
CA SER A 5 17.01 -17.71 22.77
C SER A 5 15.59 -17.11 22.82
N TRP A 6 14.99 -17.03 24.01
CA TRP A 6 13.67 -16.42 24.21
C TRP A 6 13.58 -15.00 23.63
N ARG A 7 14.68 -14.24 23.64
CA ARG A 7 14.77 -12.90 23.04
C ARG A 7 14.47 -12.91 21.55
N HIS A 8 15.02 -13.88 20.82
CA HIS A 8 14.76 -14.05 19.39
C HIS A 8 13.31 -14.47 19.16
N HIS A 9 12.79 -15.39 19.98
CA HIS A 9 11.39 -15.82 19.90
C HIS A 9 10.41 -14.66 20.12
N THR A 10 10.68 -13.76 21.06
CA THR A 10 9.84 -12.59 21.30
C THR A 10 9.75 -11.68 20.06
N LEU A 11 10.86 -11.47 19.33
CA LEU A 11 10.85 -10.68 18.09
C LEU A 11 10.01 -11.35 17.00
N ILE A 12 10.18 -12.66 16.81
CA ILE A 12 9.41 -13.44 15.83
C ILE A 12 7.92 -13.38 16.17
N GLN A 13 7.56 -13.67 17.42
CA GLN A 13 6.17 -13.66 17.90
C GLN A 13 5.52 -12.28 17.81
N ALA A 14 6.30 -11.20 18.04
CA ALA A 14 5.81 -9.84 17.90
C ALA A 14 5.36 -9.56 16.45
N LEU A 15 6.16 -9.99 15.46
CA LEU A 15 5.86 -9.79 14.04
C LEU A 15 4.77 -10.73 13.52
N LEU A 16 4.73 -11.99 13.97
CA LEU A 16 3.68 -12.92 13.57
C LEU A 16 2.30 -12.48 14.10
N THR A 17 2.24 -12.00 15.33
CA THR A 17 0.97 -11.60 15.97
C THR A 17 0.47 -10.24 15.48
N ARG A 18 1.37 -9.25 15.36
CA ARG A 18 0.99 -7.87 15.00
C ARG A 18 1.04 -7.58 13.50
N GLY A 19 1.71 -8.44 12.73
CA GLY A 19 2.12 -8.15 11.36
C GLY A 19 3.33 -7.23 11.27
N PRO A 20 3.61 -6.72 10.05
CA PRO A 20 4.73 -5.82 9.84
C PRO A 20 4.70 -4.59 10.76
N LEU A 21 5.85 -4.27 11.36
CA LEU A 21 6.02 -3.15 12.28
C LEU A 21 6.94 -2.10 11.67
N LYS A 22 6.67 -0.81 11.92
CA LYS A 22 7.58 0.27 11.53
C LYS A 22 8.94 0.06 12.18
N GLU A 23 10.00 0.47 11.52
CA GLU A 23 11.37 0.33 12.00
C GLU A 23 11.58 0.90 13.40
N HIS A 24 10.98 2.06 13.70
CA HIS A 24 11.09 2.66 15.03
C HIS A 24 10.45 1.79 16.13
N ASP A 25 9.25 1.24 15.89
CA ASP A 25 8.55 0.34 16.81
C ASP A 25 9.32 -0.96 17.01
N PHE A 26 9.79 -1.55 15.90
CA PHE A 26 10.57 -2.78 15.93
C PHE A 26 11.88 -2.62 16.70
N ARG A 27 12.59 -1.50 16.49
CA ARG A 27 13.80 -1.16 17.24
C ARG A 27 13.51 -0.89 18.71
N SER A 28 12.40 -0.23 19.03
CA SER A 28 11.98 -0.03 20.41
C SER A 28 11.79 -1.35 21.14
N ILE A 29 11.09 -2.31 20.53
CA ILE A 29 10.94 -3.67 21.07
C ILE A 29 12.30 -4.36 21.21
N PHE A 30 13.15 -4.28 20.19
CA PHE A 30 14.50 -4.85 20.22
C PHE A 30 15.35 -4.30 21.37
N SER A 31 15.41 -2.97 21.51
CA SER A 31 16.12 -2.26 22.58
C SER A 31 15.67 -2.69 23.98
N GLN A 32 14.36 -2.85 24.19
CA GLN A 32 13.79 -3.33 25.45
C GLN A 32 14.23 -4.77 25.76
N ILE A 33 14.24 -5.66 24.76
CA ILE A 33 14.62 -7.08 24.93
C ILE A 33 16.11 -7.25 25.27
N ILE A 34 16.97 -6.39 24.70
CA ILE A 34 18.42 -6.41 24.97
C ILE A 34 18.81 -5.62 26.22
N GLY A 35 17.89 -4.88 26.85
CA GLY A 35 18.13 -4.10 28.06
C GLY A 35 19.00 -2.86 27.83
N LYS A 36 18.99 -2.27 26.63
CA LYS A 36 19.77 -1.07 26.31
C LYS A 36 18.86 0.12 26.08
N THR A 37 19.16 1.24 26.75
CA THR A 37 18.51 2.53 26.53
C THR A 37 19.18 3.23 25.36
N SER A 38 18.39 3.78 24.44
CA SER A 38 18.88 4.57 23.32
C SER A 38 19.74 5.74 23.81
N GLY A 39 20.97 5.82 23.33
CA GLY A 39 21.89 6.93 23.58
C GLY A 39 22.89 7.06 22.42
N SER A 40 23.70 8.13 22.44
CA SER A 40 24.80 8.55 21.52
C SER A 40 25.00 7.88 20.14
N GLY A 41 25.49 8.63 19.13
CA GLY A 41 25.71 8.09 17.77
C GLY A 41 26.55 6.80 17.66
N LYS A 42 27.51 6.57 18.59
CA LYS A 42 28.29 5.31 18.67
C LYS A 42 27.44 4.11 19.13
N GLN A 43 26.51 4.33 20.06
CA GLN A 43 25.62 3.29 20.58
C GLN A 43 24.59 2.87 19.53
N GLN A 44 24.08 3.80 18.71
CA GLN A 44 23.17 3.46 17.60
C GLN A 44 23.83 2.55 16.56
N GLN A 45 25.11 2.79 16.24
CA GLN A 45 25.83 1.92 15.30
C GLN A 45 26.10 0.52 15.88
N GLN A 46 26.34 0.43 17.20
CA GLN A 46 26.48 -0.85 17.89
C GLN A 46 25.14 -1.61 17.96
N GLU A 47 24.04 -0.91 18.25
CA GLU A 47 22.69 -1.48 18.22
C GLU A 47 22.35 -2.04 16.84
N GLN A 48 22.71 -1.32 15.76
CA GLN A 48 22.52 -1.81 14.40
C GLN A 48 23.27 -3.12 14.14
N ARG A 49 24.52 -3.21 14.56
CA ARG A 49 25.32 -4.44 14.37
C ARG A 49 24.70 -5.62 15.11
N LEU A 50 24.27 -5.39 16.34
CA LEU A 50 23.59 -6.41 17.15
C LEU A 50 22.25 -6.82 16.53
N LEU A 51 21.47 -5.87 16.01
CA LEU A 51 20.23 -6.16 15.31
C LEU A 51 20.49 -7.05 14.11
N ASN A 52 21.48 -6.71 13.27
CA ASN A 52 21.84 -7.52 12.10
C ASN A 52 22.28 -8.94 12.49
N GLU A 53 23.03 -9.09 13.60
CA GLU A 53 23.42 -10.40 14.13
C GLU A 53 22.19 -11.23 14.57
N TYR A 54 21.25 -10.60 15.29
CA TYR A 54 20.00 -11.25 15.70
C TYR A 54 19.16 -11.67 14.50
N LEU A 55 19.02 -10.80 13.49
CA LEU A 55 18.30 -11.11 12.25
C LEU A 55 18.97 -12.26 11.49
N GLY A 56 20.30 -12.28 11.42
CA GLY A 56 21.05 -13.36 10.80
C GLY A 56 20.80 -14.71 11.49
N LYS A 57 20.84 -14.74 12.82
CA LYS A 57 20.53 -15.96 13.60
C LYS A 57 19.09 -16.41 13.41
N ILE A 58 18.13 -15.50 13.48
CA ILE A 58 16.71 -15.78 13.25
C ILE A 58 16.51 -16.38 11.86
N ASN A 59 17.05 -15.75 10.82
CA ASN A 59 16.85 -16.19 9.44
C ASN A 59 17.56 -17.50 9.12
N SER A 60 18.72 -17.77 9.75
CA SER A 60 19.36 -19.09 9.66
C SER A 60 18.42 -20.20 10.09
N GLU A 61 17.69 -20.01 11.18
CA GLU A 61 16.77 -21.01 11.73
C GLU A 61 15.42 -21.02 11.01
N LEU A 62 14.88 -19.86 10.65
CA LEU A 62 13.61 -19.76 9.91
C LEU A 62 13.70 -20.30 8.48
N SER A 63 14.91 -20.36 7.91
CA SER A 63 15.15 -20.90 6.56
C SER A 63 14.61 -22.34 6.41
N TYR A 64 14.69 -23.16 7.47
CA TYR A 64 14.20 -24.54 7.47
C TYR A 64 12.70 -24.63 7.18
N VAL A 65 11.91 -23.67 7.65
CA VAL A 65 10.46 -23.56 7.42
C VAL A 65 10.12 -22.59 6.29
N GLN A 66 11.11 -22.18 5.49
CA GLN A 66 10.94 -21.24 4.37
C GLN A 66 10.32 -19.90 4.82
N LEU A 67 10.65 -19.46 6.02
CA LEU A 67 10.30 -18.12 6.51
C LEU A 67 11.54 -17.24 6.58
N GLU A 68 11.34 -15.93 6.50
CA GLU A 68 12.41 -14.95 6.62
C GLU A 68 11.91 -13.68 7.31
N LEU A 69 12.62 -13.20 8.32
CA LEU A 69 12.42 -11.88 8.88
C LEU A 69 13.22 -10.87 8.06
N ARG A 70 12.54 -9.92 7.42
CA ARG A 70 13.18 -8.92 6.57
C ARG A 70 12.53 -7.54 6.65
N ALA A 71 13.28 -6.55 6.19
CA ALA A 71 12.81 -5.19 6.03
C ALA A 71 12.22 -4.95 4.63
N CYS A 72 11.21 -4.09 4.54
CA CYS A 72 10.69 -3.55 3.30
C CYS A 72 10.35 -2.07 3.49
N ARG A 73 10.54 -1.26 2.45
CA ARG A 73 10.11 0.14 2.46
C ARG A 73 8.72 0.24 1.87
N ASN A 74 7.80 0.84 2.60
CA ASN A 74 6.44 1.05 2.12
C ASN A 74 6.41 2.18 1.07
N GLN A 75 5.64 1.98 -0.01
CA GLN A 75 5.65 2.87 -1.17
C GLN A 75 4.85 4.17 -0.97
N TYR A 76 3.97 4.20 0.04
CA TYR A 76 3.14 5.38 0.33
C TYR A 76 3.83 6.36 1.29
N ASP A 77 4.29 5.88 2.45
CA ASP A 77 4.92 6.72 3.49
C ASP A 77 6.47 6.80 3.35
N GLY A 78 7.07 5.92 2.55
CA GLY A 78 8.52 5.84 2.38
C GLY A 78 9.29 5.32 3.60
N LEU A 79 8.59 4.85 4.63
CA LEU A 79 9.16 4.32 5.87
C LEU A 79 9.50 2.83 5.74
N VAL A 80 10.46 2.38 6.55
CA VAL A 80 10.88 0.99 6.59
C VAL A 80 10.03 0.24 7.62
N TYR A 81 9.61 -0.96 7.25
CA TYR A 81 8.88 -1.91 8.09
C TYR A 81 9.63 -3.23 8.15
N TYR A 82 9.60 -3.90 9.30
CA TYR A 82 10.10 -5.25 9.49
C TYR A 82 8.92 -6.22 9.59
N GLY A 83 9.02 -7.38 8.95
CA GLY A 83 7.99 -8.41 9.00
C GLY A 83 8.58 -9.79 8.74
N VAL A 84 7.79 -10.82 9.05
CA VAL A 84 8.08 -12.21 8.67
C VAL A 84 7.43 -12.47 7.33
N VAL A 85 8.22 -13.00 6.40
CA VAL A 85 7.86 -13.30 5.02
C VAL A 85 7.80 -14.80 4.82
N ASN A 86 6.80 -15.25 4.07
CA ASN A 86 6.75 -16.61 3.57
C ASN A 86 7.47 -16.71 2.21
N ASN A 87 8.56 -17.48 2.16
CA ASN A 87 9.37 -17.69 0.96
C ASN A 87 8.93 -18.92 0.13
N VAL A 88 7.85 -19.62 0.53
CA VAL A 88 7.20 -20.63 -0.31
C VAL A 88 6.79 -20.00 -1.64
N SER A 89 7.04 -20.69 -2.76
CA SER A 89 6.79 -20.21 -4.12
C SER A 89 5.31 -20.10 -4.47
N ASP A 90 4.44 -20.87 -3.81
CA ASP A 90 3.00 -20.78 -4.01
C ASP A 90 2.41 -19.58 -3.23
N ASP A 91 2.25 -18.46 -3.94
CA ASP A 91 1.64 -17.25 -3.40
C ASP A 91 0.15 -17.43 -3.04
N GLN A 92 -0.54 -18.46 -3.56
CA GLN A 92 -1.93 -18.76 -3.16
C GLN A 92 -2.00 -19.29 -1.73
N SER A 93 -1.06 -20.14 -1.36
CA SER A 93 -0.97 -20.71 -0.02
C SER A 93 -0.77 -19.66 1.08
N LYS A 94 -0.25 -18.47 0.76
CA LYS A 94 -0.02 -17.37 1.73
C LYS A 94 -1.30 -16.80 2.32
N LEU A 95 -2.40 -16.82 1.53
CA LEU A 95 -3.72 -16.36 1.96
C LEU A 95 -4.67 -17.53 2.28
N GLY A 96 -4.39 -18.71 1.73
CA GLY A 96 -5.26 -19.90 1.81
C GLY A 96 -5.56 -20.44 3.22
N THR A 97 -4.78 -20.07 4.23
CA THR A 97 -5.01 -20.52 5.62
C THR A 97 -6.08 -19.70 6.34
N LYS A 98 -6.33 -18.46 5.92
CA LYS A 98 -7.27 -17.53 6.60
C LYS A 98 -8.44 -17.11 5.72
N TYR A 99 -8.23 -17.00 4.40
CA TYR A 99 -9.22 -16.47 3.49
C TYR A 99 -9.83 -17.57 2.62
N THR A 100 -11.12 -17.41 2.35
CA THR A 100 -11.85 -18.27 1.41
C THR A 100 -11.41 -18.02 -0.04
N VAL A 101 -11.63 -18.98 -0.93
CA VAL A 101 -11.28 -18.85 -2.36
C VAL A 101 -11.86 -17.57 -3.00
N PRO A 102 -13.14 -17.18 -2.79
CA PRO A 102 -13.67 -15.92 -3.34
C PRO A 102 -12.97 -14.67 -2.78
N GLN A 103 -12.59 -14.67 -1.49
CA GLN A 103 -11.85 -13.55 -0.89
C GLN A 103 -10.44 -13.41 -1.46
N ILE A 104 -9.76 -14.53 -1.70
CA ILE A 104 -8.43 -14.54 -2.33
C ILE A 104 -8.52 -14.01 -3.76
N ALA A 105 -9.48 -14.50 -4.55
CA ALA A 105 -9.72 -14.01 -5.90
C ALA A 105 -10.11 -12.52 -5.91
N PHE A 106 -10.89 -12.06 -4.93
CA PHE A 106 -11.26 -10.66 -4.79
C PHE A 106 -10.03 -9.79 -4.52
N TYR A 107 -9.18 -10.21 -3.57
CA TYR A 107 -7.92 -9.56 -3.28
C TYR A 107 -7.02 -9.48 -4.52
N LYS A 108 -6.84 -10.58 -5.25
CA LYS A 108 -6.06 -10.59 -6.49
C LYS A 108 -6.57 -9.58 -7.50
N GLY A 109 -7.89 -9.56 -7.73
CA GLY A 109 -8.48 -8.60 -8.65
C GLY A 109 -8.17 -7.15 -8.24
N ILE A 110 -8.21 -6.83 -6.95
CA ILE A 110 -7.82 -5.50 -6.44
C ILE A 110 -6.35 -5.21 -6.76
N VAL A 111 -5.46 -6.16 -6.46
CA VAL A 111 -4.02 -6.01 -6.74
C VAL A 111 -3.78 -5.81 -8.24
N GLU A 112 -4.39 -6.63 -9.09
CA GLU A 112 -4.30 -6.54 -10.55
C GLU A 112 -4.79 -5.18 -11.08
N ALA A 113 -5.94 -4.71 -10.59
CA ALA A 113 -6.47 -3.40 -10.96
C ALA A 113 -5.52 -2.26 -10.55
N ILE A 114 -4.86 -2.37 -9.39
CA ILE A 114 -3.87 -1.38 -8.93
C ILE A 114 -2.59 -1.43 -9.76
N ILE A 115 -2.06 -2.61 -10.11
CA ILE A 115 -0.79 -2.71 -10.86
C ILE A 115 -0.95 -2.39 -12.35
N GLN A 116 -2.14 -2.58 -12.92
CA GLN A 116 -2.46 -2.28 -14.31
C GLN A 116 -2.74 -0.79 -14.54
N ASP A 117 -2.79 0.02 -13.48
CA ASP A 117 -2.90 1.47 -13.58
C ASP A 117 -1.72 2.05 -14.37
N ALA A 118 -2.04 2.69 -15.50
CA ALA A 118 -1.06 3.27 -16.41
C ALA A 118 -0.26 4.40 -15.76
N GLU A 119 -0.87 5.12 -14.81
CA GLU A 119 -0.24 6.23 -14.09
C GLU A 119 0.66 5.77 -12.94
N ALA A 120 0.65 4.47 -12.60
CA ALA A 120 1.28 3.91 -11.41
C ALA A 120 0.99 4.72 -10.13
N GLY A 121 -0.26 5.16 -9.97
CA GLY A 121 -0.76 5.85 -8.78
C GLY A 121 -0.73 4.95 -7.54
N GLY A 122 -0.79 3.63 -7.77
CA GLY A 122 -0.67 2.59 -6.76
C GLY A 122 -1.93 2.46 -5.89
N CYS A 123 -3.08 2.91 -6.39
CA CYS A 123 -4.35 2.83 -5.68
C CYS A 123 -5.55 2.84 -6.63
N ILE A 124 -6.69 2.37 -6.15
CA ILE A 124 -8.00 2.50 -6.81
C ILE A 124 -9.02 3.06 -5.83
N PHE A 125 -10.15 3.60 -6.31
CA PHE A 125 -11.24 3.98 -5.42
C PHE A 125 -11.91 2.76 -4.78
N ASN A 126 -12.41 2.91 -3.55
CA ASN A 126 -13.14 1.85 -2.84
C ASN A 126 -14.34 1.34 -3.68
N THR A 127 -15.09 2.24 -4.30
CA THR A 127 -16.18 1.86 -5.23
C THR A 127 -15.70 1.01 -6.40
N ALA A 128 -14.52 1.29 -6.95
CA ALA A 128 -13.92 0.47 -8.00
C ALA A 128 -13.49 -0.90 -7.46
N ALA A 129 -12.90 -0.95 -6.26
CA ALA A 129 -12.52 -2.19 -5.58
C ALA A 129 -13.73 -3.11 -5.36
N LEU A 130 -14.84 -2.60 -4.82
CA LEU A 130 -16.06 -3.38 -4.57
C LEU A 130 -16.70 -3.92 -5.87
N ASN A 131 -16.56 -3.20 -6.97
CA ASN A 131 -17.10 -3.58 -8.27
C ASN A 131 -16.23 -4.56 -9.07
N ILE A 132 -15.14 -5.07 -8.49
CA ILE A 132 -14.30 -6.08 -9.15
C ILE A 132 -15.09 -7.36 -9.42
N LYS A 133 -15.01 -7.80 -10.67
CA LYS A 133 -15.66 -9.00 -11.20
C LYS A 133 -14.76 -10.20 -11.00
N LEU A 134 -15.24 -11.17 -10.22
CA LEU A 134 -14.50 -12.38 -9.85
C LEU A 134 -14.42 -13.38 -11.00
N GLU A 135 -15.30 -13.27 -12.00
CA GLU A 135 -15.32 -14.14 -13.16
C GLU A 135 -14.00 -14.08 -13.95
N THR A 136 -13.40 -12.90 -14.03
CA THR A 136 -12.11 -12.67 -14.71
C THR A 136 -10.96 -13.42 -14.05
N GLN A 137 -11.06 -13.69 -12.73
CA GLN A 137 -10.03 -14.38 -11.95
C GLN A 137 -10.04 -15.91 -12.15
N VAL A 138 -11.11 -16.47 -12.72
CA VAL A 138 -11.21 -17.90 -13.05
C VAL A 138 -10.41 -18.23 -14.32
N LEU A 139 -10.33 -17.28 -15.26
CA LEU A 139 -9.73 -17.48 -16.58
C LEU A 139 -8.20 -17.63 -16.54
N GLY A 140 -7.52 -17.00 -15.58
CA GLY A 140 -6.05 -17.07 -15.44
C GLY A 140 -5.52 -18.38 -14.84
N ALA A 141 -6.39 -19.32 -14.45
CA ALA A 141 -6.00 -20.61 -13.87
C ALA A 141 -6.12 -21.80 -14.84
N THR A 142 -6.68 -21.59 -16.05
CA THR A 142 -6.96 -22.65 -17.02
C THR A 142 -6.38 -22.31 -18.40
N ASP A 143 -5.07 -22.12 -18.47
CA ASP A 143 -4.33 -22.24 -19.73
C ASP A 143 -4.22 -23.73 -20.11
N SER A 144 -5.31 -24.32 -20.59
CA SER A 144 -5.33 -25.56 -21.37
C SER A 144 -6.71 -25.73 -22.02
N GLN A 145 -6.79 -25.30 -23.27
CA GLN A 145 -7.64 -25.84 -24.34
C GLN A 145 -9.04 -26.36 -23.92
N SER A 146 -10.07 -25.51 -24.06
CA SER A 146 -11.36 -25.99 -24.58
C SER A 146 -12.13 -24.83 -25.19
N GLU A 147 -12.17 -24.82 -26.53
CA GLU A 147 -13.16 -24.06 -27.29
C GLU A 147 -14.55 -24.64 -27.00
N GLY A 148 -15.51 -23.78 -26.64
CA GLY A 148 -16.95 -24.08 -26.76
C GLY A 148 -17.74 -24.43 -25.49
N GLY A 149 -17.18 -24.40 -24.29
CA GLY A 149 -17.93 -24.62 -23.04
C GLY A 149 -18.32 -23.32 -22.35
N ALA A 150 -19.62 -23.10 -22.07
CA ALA A 150 -20.05 -22.00 -21.21
C ALA A 150 -19.30 -22.08 -19.87
N LEU A 151 -18.41 -21.12 -19.61
CA LEU A 151 -17.62 -21.03 -18.38
C LEU A 151 -18.54 -21.05 -17.16
N GLN A 152 -18.58 -22.19 -16.47
CA GLN A 152 -19.34 -22.30 -15.23
C GLN A 152 -18.57 -21.59 -14.12
N ILE A 153 -18.92 -20.33 -13.90
CA ILE A 153 -18.45 -19.55 -12.76
C ILE A 153 -18.81 -20.33 -11.48
N PRO A 154 -17.83 -20.64 -10.62
CA PRO A 154 -18.07 -21.37 -9.38
C PRO A 154 -19.21 -20.74 -8.56
N PRO A 155 -20.16 -21.51 -8.01
CA PRO A 155 -21.25 -20.96 -7.21
C PRO A 155 -20.79 -20.05 -6.06
N ALA A 156 -19.64 -20.36 -5.47
CA ALA A 156 -19.01 -19.56 -4.43
C ALA A 156 -18.68 -18.12 -4.88
N PHE A 157 -18.41 -17.90 -6.18
CA PHE A 157 -18.12 -16.57 -6.72
C PHE A 157 -19.41 -15.80 -7.01
N LYS A 158 -20.45 -16.49 -7.50
CA LYS A 158 -21.79 -15.89 -7.70
C LYS A 158 -22.43 -15.44 -6.38
N ASN A 159 -22.19 -16.20 -5.32
CA ASN A 159 -22.74 -15.91 -3.99
C ASN A 159 -21.89 -14.90 -3.19
N PHE A 160 -20.80 -14.38 -3.76
CA PHE A 160 -19.95 -13.38 -3.10
C PHE A 160 -20.53 -11.98 -3.26
N SER A 161 -21.53 -11.69 -2.44
CA SER A 161 -22.29 -10.43 -2.44
C SER A 161 -21.44 -9.19 -2.15
N MET A 162 -21.98 -8.00 -2.44
CA MET A 162 -21.32 -6.73 -2.11
C MET A 162 -21.02 -6.58 -0.61
N SER A 163 -21.93 -6.98 0.27
CA SER A 163 -21.70 -6.94 1.72
C SER A 163 -20.60 -7.91 2.18
N LEU A 164 -20.39 -9.03 1.47
CA LEU A 164 -19.26 -9.92 1.72
C LEU A 164 -17.94 -9.33 1.20
N LYS A 165 -17.96 -8.61 0.08
CA LYS A 165 -16.80 -7.86 -0.44
C LYS A 165 -16.37 -6.77 0.52
N GLU A 166 -17.30 -5.98 1.06
CA GLU A 166 -17.01 -4.94 2.06
C GLU A 166 -16.33 -5.54 3.30
N LYS A 167 -16.92 -6.60 3.88
CA LYS A 167 -16.32 -7.30 5.02
C LYS A 167 -14.94 -7.88 4.70
N ALA A 168 -14.76 -8.42 3.48
CA ALA A 168 -13.47 -8.95 3.04
C ALA A 168 -12.44 -7.82 2.90
N LEU A 169 -12.83 -6.69 2.32
CA LEU A 169 -11.98 -5.51 2.16
C LEU A 169 -11.51 -4.97 3.51
N ASP A 170 -12.44 -4.80 4.47
CA ASP A 170 -12.13 -4.36 5.83
C ASP A 170 -11.15 -5.30 6.52
N GLN A 171 -11.35 -6.61 6.37
CA GLN A 171 -10.47 -7.61 6.96
C GLN A 171 -9.08 -7.63 6.31
N LEU A 172 -8.99 -7.47 4.98
CA LEU A 172 -7.72 -7.36 4.26
C LEU A 172 -6.94 -6.10 4.65
N VAL A 173 -7.63 -4.97 4.89
CA VAL A 173 -7.02 -3.74 5.40
C VAL A 173 -6.53 -3.94 6.84
N LYS A 174 -7.36 -4.53 7.71
CA LYS A 174 -7.00 -4.82 9.10
C LYS A 174 -5.77 -5.72 9.21
N ASP A 175 -5.64 -6.70 8.30
CA ASP A 175 -4.52 -7.63 8.25
C ASP A 175 -3.31 -7.09 7.48
N GLN A 176 -3.39 -5.84 7.00
CA GLN A 176 -2.35 -5.10 6.28
C GLN A 176 -1.98 -5.69 4.90
N TRP A 177 -2.87 -6.49 4.29
CA TRP A 177 -2.76 -6.89 2.88
C TRP A 177 -3.16 -5.76 1.94
N LEU A 178 -4.12 -4.94 2.35
CA LEU A 178 -4.50 -3.69 1.71
C LEU A 178 -4.31 -2.53 2.70
N CYS A 179 -4.38 -1.30 2.23
CA CYS A 179 -4.43 -0.13 3.09
C CYS A 179 -5.47 0.88 2.59
N SER A 180 -6.16 1.53 3.51
CA SER A 180 -7.00 2.69 3.19
C SER A 180 -6.12 3.92 3.03
N LEU A 181 -6.39 4.68 1.97
CA LEU A 181 -5.75 5.94 1.63
C LEU A 181 -6.80 7.06 1.73
N PRO A 182 -6.36 8.34 1.77
CA PRO A 182 -7.28 9.48 1.74
C PRO A 182 -8.27 9.40 0.57
N GLU A 183 -9.40 10.10 0.69
CA GLU A 183 -10.44 10.19 -0.35
C GLU A 183 -11.10 8.85 -0.71
N GLY A 184 -11.11 7.89 0.21
CA GLY A 184 -11.75 6.60 0.00
C GLY A 184 -11.03 5.74 -1.05
N LYS A 185 -9.71 5.89 -1.16
CA LYS A 185 -8.86 5.07 -2.03
C LYS A 185 -8.33 3.85 -1.27
N ILE A 186 -8.07 2.77 -1.99
CA ILE A 186 -7.48 1.52 -1.50
C ILE A 186 -6.14 1.31 -2.21
N GLY A 187 -5.11 1.04 -1.42
CA GLY A 187 -3.77 0.71 -1.88
C GLY A 187 -3.33 -0.69 -1.44
N ILE A 188 -2.16 -1.10 -1.91
CA ILE A 188 -1.48 -2.33 -1.51
C ILE A 188 -0.95 -2.18 -0.09
N GLY A 189 -1.27 -3.10 0.81
CA GLY A 189 -0.79 -3.05 2.18
C GLY A 189 0.69 -3.46 2.30
N VAL A 190 1.32 -3.08 3.40
CA VAL A 190 2.75 -3.36 3.64
C VAL A 190 3.08 -4.86 3.68
N ARG A 191 2.14 -5.69 4.14
CA ARG A 191 2.30 -7.15 4.13
C ARG A 191 2.42 -7.67 2.71
N SER A 192 1.65 -7.14 1.77
CA SER A 192 1.71 -7.52 0.36
C SER A 192 3.06 -7.16 -0.28
N PHE A 193 3.62 -5.98 0.00
CA PHE A 193 4.96 -5.62 -0.49
C PHE A 193 6.06 -6.54 0.08
N LEU A 194 5.87 -7.05 1.29
CA LEU A 194 6.77 -7.99 1.93
C LEU A 194 6.65 -9.39 1.31
N ASP A 195 5.45 -9.96 1.35
CA ASP A 195 5.15 -11.35 1.02
C ASP A 195 5.09 -11.64 -0.48
N LEU A 196 4.63 -10.70 -1.30
CA LEU A 196 4.29 -10.95 -2.72
C LEU A 196 5.35 -10.44 -3.70
N ARG A 197 6.60 -10.26 -3.25
CA ARG A 197 7.70 -9.84 -4.13
C ARG A 197 7.84 -10.70 -5.38
N SER A 198 7.85 -12.03 -5.21
CA SER A 198 7.99 -12.98 -6.31
C SER A 198 6.76 -12.94 -7.23
N TRP A 199 5.58 -12.79 -6.66
CA TRP A 199 4.33 -12.59 -7.41
C TRP A 199 4.41 -11.37 -8.33
N PHE A 200 4.82 -10.20 -7.80
CA PHE A 200 4.93 -8.98 -8.61
C PHE A 200 5.90 -9.13 -9.78
N ARG A 201 7.04 -9.81 -9.56
CA ARG A 201 8.01 -10.08 -10.63
C ARG A 201 7.44 -11.03 -11.69
N SER A 202 6.74 -12.08 -11.26
CA SER A 202 6.13 -13.08 -12.15
C SER A 202 4.98 -12.49 -12.97
N ASN A 203 4.32 -11.44 -12.45
CA ASN A 203 3.27 -10.68 -13.15
C ASN A 203 3.82 -9.44 -13.87
N GLU A 204 5.12 -9.42 -14.19
CA GLU A 204 5.78 -8.39 -15.00
C GLU A 204 5.58 -6.95 -14.50
N VAL A 205 5.37 -6.76 -13.19
CA VAL A 205 5.25 -5.42 -12.60
C VAL A 205 6.61 -4.71 -12.75
N PRO A 206 6.68 -3.56 -13.44
CA PRO A 206 7.95 -2.88 -13.68
C PRO A 206 8.67 -2.56 -12.37
N ALA A 207 9.99 -2.77 -12.34
CA ALA A 207 10.81 -2.49 -11.17
C ALA A 207 11.25 -1.02 -11.12
N CYS A 208 11.53 -0.54 -9.91
CA CYS A 208 12.15 0.76 -9.71
C CYS A 208 13.64 0.69 -10.02
N GLU A 209 14.14 1.59 -10.88
CA GLU A 209 15.55 1.62 -11.33
C GLU A 209 16.60 1.85 -10.21
N VAL A 210 16.16 2.17 -8.99
CA VAL A 210 17.07 2.47 -7.86
C VAL A 210 17.09 1.35 -6.83
N CYS A 211 15.94 0.80 -6.46
CA CYS A 211 15.84 -0.24 -5.43
C CYS A 211 15.54 -1.63 -5.98
N ASN A 212 15.25 -1.75 -7.27
CA ASN A 212 14.87 -3.00 -7.94
C ASN A 212 13.62 -3.70 -7.34
N GLU A 213 12.80 -2.93 -6.64
CA GLU A 213 11.51 -3.36 -6.11
C GLU A 213 10.37 -3.01 -7.06
N ALA A 214 9.28 -3.76 -7.02
CA ALA A 214 8.08 -3.50 -7.82
C ALA A 214 7.63 -2.03 -7.66
N ALA A 215 7.56 -1.30 -8.77
CA ALA A 215 7.21 0.11 -8.83
C ALA A 215 5.70 0.27 -9.05
N ILE A 216 4.93 -0.05 -8.00
CA ILE A 216 3.46 -0.01 -7.99
C ILE A 216 2.96 1.42 -7.79
N LYS A 217 3.53 2.13 -6.81
CA LYS A 217 3.36 3.58 -6.65
C LYS A 217 4.66 4.29 -7.03
N ALA A 218 4.72 4.82 -8.22
CA ALA A 218 5.96 5.40 -8.75
C ALA A 218 5.72 6.58 -9.67
N GLN A 219 6.73 7.43 -9.81
CA GLN A 219 6.77 8.42 -10.87
C GLN A 219 7.35 7.78 -12.13
N LEU A 220 6.66 7.94 -13.25
CA LEU A 220 7.09 7.48 -14.57
C LEU A 220 7.99 8.52 -15.23
N CYS A 221 8.82 8.05 -16.17
CA CYS A 221 9.50 8.93 -17.09
C CYS A 221 8.50 9.67 -17.99
N GLN A 222 8.75 10.95 -18.28
CA GLN A 222 7.92 11.76 -19.19
C GLN A 222 8.07 11.34 -20.66
N ASN A 223 9.12 10.59 -21.00
CA ASN A 223 9.24 9.98 -22.32
C ASN A 223 8.32 8.75 -22.39
N GLU A 224 7.25 8.82 -23.19
CA GLU A 224 6.29 7.72 -23.36
C GLU A 224 6.91 6.40 -23.90
N ALA A 225 8.05 6.49 -24.59
CA ALA A 225 8.79 5.30 -25.03
C ALA A 225 9.67 4.68 -23.93
N CYS A 226 9.75 5.31 -22.76
CA CYS A 226 10.59 4.90 -21.64
C CYS A 226 9.75 4.33 -20.50
N ASN A 227 10.01 3.07 -20.13
CA ASN A 227 9.28 2.38 -19.06
C ASN A 227 9.90 2.56 -17.67
N VAL A 228 10.84 3.50 -17.52
CA VAL A 228 11.49 3.75 -16.23
C VAL A 228 10.48 4.23 -15.21
N ARG A 229 10.47 3.58 -14.05
CA ARG A 229 9.71 3.98 -12.87
C ARG A 229 10.64 4.24 -11.70
N LEU A 230 10.32 5.25 -10.89
CA LEU A 230 11.04 5.57 -9.67
C LEU A 230 10.06 5.80 -8.52
N HIS A 231 10.21 5.07 -7.41
CA HIS A 231 9.50 5.43 -6.18
C HIS A 231 9.89 6.84 -5.73
N LEU A 232 8.98 7.57 -5.10
CA LEU A 232 9.23 8.94 -4.67
C LEU A 232 10.44 9.06 -3.73
N TYR A 233 10.62 8.11 -2.81
CA TYR A 233 11.79 8.08 -1.92
C TYR A 233 13.10 7.76 -2.65
N CYS A 234 13.04 6.91 -3.70
CA CYS A 234 14.19 6.59 -4.53
C CYS A 234 14.60 7.77 -5.39
N LEU A 235 13.62 8.48 -5.96
CA LEU A 235 13.80 9.72 -6.69
C LEU A 235 14.47 10.78 -5.82
N LYS A 236 13.94 11.02 -4.61
CA LYS A 236 14.53 11.94 -3.63
C LYS A 236 15.98 11.56 -3.34
N LYS A 237 16.25 10.28 -3.02
CA LYS A 237 17.62 9.79 -2.73
C LYS A 237 18.58 9.95 -3.91
N LYS A 238 18.11 9.71 -5.14
CA LYS A 238 18.92 9.79 -6.36
C LYS A 238 19.29 11.24 -6.68
N PHE A 239 18.34 12.16 -6.56
CA PHE A 239 18.52 13.56 -6.99
C PHE A 239 18.91 14.51 -5.85
N SER A 240 18.88 14.11 -4.58
CA SER A 240 19.27 14.98 -3.45
C SER A 240 20.75 15.36 -3.45
N GLY A 241 21.61 14.60 -4.14
CA GLY A 241 23.06 14.84 -4.22
C GLY A 241 23.55 15.43 -5.55
N GLN A 242 22.69 15.57 -6.56
CA GLN A 242 23.09 16.06 -7.87
C GLN A 242 22.91 17.58 -7.96
N LYS A 243 24.03 18.30 -8.15
CA LYS A 243 24.04 19.73 -8.54
C LYS A 243 23.71 19.96 -10.02
N GLY A 244 23.58 18.89 -10.80
CA GLY A 244 23.28 18.93 -12.23
C GLY A 244 21.79 18.69 -12.54
N GLU A 245 21.47 18.68 -13.83
CA GLU A 245 20.12 18.40 -14.31
C GLU A 245 19.66 17.01 -13.88
N ARG A 246 18.40 16.92 -13.43
CA ARG A 246 17.77 15.64 -13.12
C ARG A 246 17.47 14.95 -14.43
N VAL A 247 18.09 13.80 -14.68
CA VAL A 247 17.87 13.03 -15.92
C VAL A 247 17.39 11.61 -15.62
N CYS A 248 16.58 11.07 -16.53
CA CYS A 248 16.10 9.71 -16.49
C CYS A 248 17.26 8.71 -16.64
N PRO A 249 17.40 7.68 -15.77
CA PRO A 249 18.43 6.65 -15.92
C PRO A 249 18.35 5.86 -17.23
N GLY A 250 17.15 5.68 -17.78
CA GLY A 250 16.95 4.82 -18.94
C GLY A 250 17.15 5.53 -20.28
N CYS A 251 16.59 6.74 -20.42
CA CYS A 251 16.59 7.47 -21.70
C CYS A 251 17.33 8.80 -21.69
N GLY A 252 17.88 9.23 -20.54
CA GLY A 252 18.60 10.50 -20.42
C GLY A 252 17.74 11.77 -20.47
N MET A 253 16.43 11.66 -20.72
CA MET A 253 15.53 12.83 -20.75
C MET A 253 15.47 13.54 -19.41
N GLN A 254 15.30 14.87 -19.42
CA GLN A 254 15.15 15.67 -18.22
C GLN A 254 13.93 15.22 -17.40
N TRP A 255 14.16 14.94 -16.12
CA TRP A 255 13.17 14.46 -15.17
C TRP A 255 12.53 15.64 -14.45
N HIS A 256 11.37 16.08 -14.93
CA HIS A 256 10.60 17.10 -14.24
C HIS A 256 9.98 16.47 -12.97
N GLY A 257 10.45 16.92 -11.81
CA GLY A 257 9.86 16.49 -10.54
C GLY A 257 8.48 17.12 -10.40
N SER A 258 7.42 16.31 -10.34
CA SER A 258 6.17 16.81 -9.80
C SER A 258 6.40 17.06 -8.32
N THR A 259 6.51 18.32 -7.93
CA THR A 259 6.37 18.73 -6.53
C THR A 259 4.92 18.48 -6.13
N VAL A 260 4.58 17.22 -5.86
CA VAL A 260 3.39 16.92 -5.05
C VAL A 260 3.65 17.61 -3.72
N LYS A 261 2.84 18.64 -3.44
CA LYS A 261 2.91 19.48 -2.24
C LYS A 261 3.09 18.60 -1.01
N ALA A 262 3.93 19.07 -0.10
CA ALA A 262 4.20 18.48 1.19
C ALA A 262 3.01 18.61 2.18
N ASP A 263 1.78 18.57 1.68
CA ASP A 263 0.56 18.67 2.47
C ASP A 263 0.02 17.24 2.57
N ILE A 264 0.28 16.55 3.69
CA ILE A 264 -0.39 15.34 4.25
C ILE A 264 0.50 14.65 5.32
N ILE A 265 1.78 15.00 5.47
CA ILE A 265 2.65 14.31 6.47
C ILE A 265 2.52 14.86 7.90
N GLU A 266 1.92 16.03 8.12
CA GLU A 266 1.97 16.68 9.45
C GLU A 266 0.80 16.36 10.40
N GLU A 267 -0.34 15.82 9.95
CA GLU A 267 -1.51 15.70 10.84
C GLU A 267 -1.61 14.40 11.67
N MET A 268 -0.64 13.48 11.59
CA MET A 268 -0.68 12.22 12.37
C MET A 268 0.28 12.17 13.57
N ASN A 269 1.05 13.23 13.84
CA ASN A 269 2.11 13.21 14.87
C ASN A 269 1.78 13.93 16.19
N HIS A 270 0.56 14.44 16.40
CA HIS A 270 0.18 15.04 17.67
C HIS A 270 -1.16 14.55 18.19
N SER A 271 -1.15 13.39 18.83
CA SER A 271 -2.17 13.00 19.81
C SER A 271 -1.64 11.87 20.68
N ASN A 272 -0.90 12.20 21.74
CA ASN A 272 -0.83 11.40 22.98
C ASN A 272 -0.03 12.15 24.07
N GLY A 273 -0.75 12.72 25.04
CA GLY A 273 -0.20 13.28 26.28
C GLY A 273 -1.32 13.92 27.12
N PRO A 274 -1.48 13.57 28.42
CA PRO A 274 -2.73 13.75 29.14
C PRO A 274 -2.93 15.15 29.74
N SER A 275 -4.19 15.61 29.72
CA SER A 275 -4.67 16.85 30.32
C SER A 275 -4.50 16.87 31.85
N SER A 276 -3.70 17.81 32.36
CA SER A 276 -3.75 18.27 33.74
C SER A 276 -4.47 19.62 33.82
N LYS A 277 -5.56 19.65 34.59
CA LYS A 277 -6.40 20.82 34.89
C LYS A 277 -5.62 21.89 35.65
N SER A 278 -5.85 23.16 35.33
CA SER A 278 -5.84 24.25 36.32
C SER A 278 -6.75 25.41 35.88
N GLN A 279 -7.41 26.04 36.85
CA GLN A 279 -8.55 26.95 36.71
C GLN A 279 -8.15 28.44 36.73
N ARG A 280 -8.85 29.25 35.89
CA ARG A 280 -9.43 30.61 36.13
C ARG A 280 -8.50 31.84 36.37
N PRO A 281 -9.01 33.11 36.30
CA PRO A 281 -10.38 33.60 35.99
C PRO A 281 -10.55 34.81 35.01
N GLU A 282 -11.80 34.93 34.51
CA GLU A 282 -12.69 36.07 34.16
C GLU A 282 -12.21 37.51 33.80
N ALA A 283 -12.81 38.08 32.74
CA ALA A 283 -13.42 39.43 32.76
C ALA A 283 -14.43 39.70 31.61
N SER A 284 -15.71 39.88 32.01
CA SER A 284 -16.68 40.94 31.64
C SER A 284 -17.16 41.24 30.20
N ARG A 285 -18.45 40.91 29.97
CA ARG A 285 -19.58 41.76 29.49
C ARG A 285 -19.46 42.51 28.15
N LYS A 286 -20.38 42.20 27.20
CA LYS A 286 -21.60 43.01 26.95
C LYS A 286 -22.57 42.33 25.97
N ARG A 287 -23.83 42.66 26.16
CA ARG A 287 -25.07 42.04 25.69
C ARG A 287 -25.80 43.07 24.84
N ILE A 288 -26.24 42.73 23.61
CA ILE A 288 -27.31 43.44 22.90
C ILE A 288 -28.25 42.38 22.27
N ARG A 289 -29.54 42.72 22.23
CA ARG A 289 -30.71 41.84 22.37
C ARG A 289 -31.76 42.25 21.32
N ARG A 290 -32.34 41.25 20.63
CA ARG A 290 -33.68 41.21 19.97
C ARG A 290 -33.90 42.20 18.79
N SER A 291 -34.68 41.87 17.75
CA SER A 291 -36.07 41.38 17.78
C SER A 291 -36.48 40.59 16.54
N TYR A 292 -37.53 39.78 16.75
CA TYR A 292 -38.36 39.07 15.77
C TYR A 292 -39.27 40.04 15.00
N GLU A 293 -39.66 39.67 13.78
CA GLU A 293 -41.05 39.78 13.31
C GLU A 293 -41.29 38.80 12.14
N GLU A 294 -42.37 38.03 12.25
CA GLU A 294 -42.90 37.10 11.26
C GLU A 294 -43.78 37.83 10.24
N GLY A 295 -43.80 37.33 9.00
CA GLY A 295 -44.70 37.80 7.94
C GLY A 295 -44.91 36.69 6.91
N ASN A 296 -46.06 36.04 7.03
CA ASN A 296 -46.60 34.96 6.21
C ASN A 296 -47.03 35.43 4.81
N ALA A 297 -46.84 34.63 3.75
CA ALA A 297 -47.77 34.52 2.60
C ALA A 297 -47.28 33.52 1.54
N ASP A 298 -48.23 32.71 1.09
CA ASP A 298 -48.21 31.69 0.05
C ASP A 298 -47.68 32.15 -1.32
N THR A 299 -47.22 31.21 -2.16
CA THR A 299 -47.98 30.64 -3.30
C THR A 299 -47.04 30.01 -4.36
N ALA A 300 -47.49 28.86 -4.85
CA ALA A 300 -47.10 27.98 -5.96
C ALA A 300 -46.15 28.44 -7.10
N GLU A 301 -45.33 27.44 -7.47
CA GLU A 301 -44.80 27.03 -8.79
C GLU A 301 -45.22 27.81 -10.06
N TYR A 302 -44.21 28.22 -10.85
CA TYR A 302 -44.11 27.78 -12.24
C TYR A 302 -42.63 27.79 -12.69
N GLY A 303 -42.24 26.74 -13.40
CA GLY A 303 -40.85 26.38 -13.64
C GLY A 303 -40.14 27.08 -14.79
N SER A 304 -38.93 26.60 -15.09
CA SER A 304 -38.47 26.35 -16.46
C SER A 304 -37.14 25.60 -16.46
N SER A 305 -37.09 24.64 -17.36
CA SER A 305 -36.07 23.67 -17.68
C SER A 305 -34.78 24.26 -18.28
N LEU A 306 -33.86 23.34 -18.58
CA LEU A 306 -32.72 23.38 -19.52
C LEU A 306 -31.39 23.80 -18.87
N ASN A 307 -30.25 23.14 -19.08
CA ASN A 307 -29.95 21.93 -19.84
C ASN A 307 -28.62 21.33 -19.34
N PHE A 308 -28.54 20.01 -19.48
CA PHE A 308 -27.36 19.17 -19.38
C PHE A 308 -26.58 19.20 -20.70
N ASP A 309 -25.25 19.19 -20.62
CA ASP A 309 -24.31 18.75 -21.65
C ASP A 309 -23.01 18.34 -20.94
N ALA A 310 -22.21 17.36 -21.33
CA ALA A 310 -22.35 16.13 -22.10
C ALA A 310 -21.04 15.37 -21.82
N ILE A 311 -21.11 14.09 -21.49
CA ILE A 311 -19.95 13.22 -21.20
C ILE A 311 -19.44 12.63 -22.51
N ALA A 312 -18.16 12.81 -22.82
CA ALA A 312 -17.50 12.20 -23.97
C ALA A 312 -16.71 10.96 -23.57
N ASP A 313 -17.14 9.83 -24.14
CA ASP A 313 -16.48 8.53 -24.24
C ASP A 313 -15.07 8.65 -24.84
N THR A 314 -14.06 8.02 -24.21
CA THR A 314 -12.82 7.67 -24.92
C THR A 314 -12.39 6.23 -24.62
N LYS A 315 -12.13 5.52 -25.72
CA LYS A 315 -11.90 4.09 -25.81
C LYS A 315 -10.48 3.70 -25.35
N ARG A 316 -10.46 2.60 -24.59
CA ARG A 316 -9.34 1.77 -24.15
C ARG A 316 -8.48 1.25 -25.32
N VAL A 317 -7.16 1.40 -25.24
CA VAL A 317 -6.16 0.73 -26.11
C VAL A 317 -5.10 0.07 -25.23
N THR A 318 -4.95 -1.25 -25.34
CA THR A 318 -3.89 -2.04 -24.71
C THR A 318 -2.66 -2.09 -25.62
N ARG A 319 -1.47 -1.73 -25.11
CA ARG A 319 -0.20 -1.87 -25.85
C ARG A 319 0.42 -3.24 -25.58
N ARG A 320 0.18 -4.19 -26.49
CA ARG A 320 0.99 -5.41 -26.67
C ARG A 320 1.58 -5.35 -28.08
N SER A 321 2.86 -5.76 -28.20
CA SER A 321 3.62 -6.03 -29.44
C SER A 321 4.51 -4.89 -29.97
N ALA A 322 5.79 -4.92 -29.59
CA ALA A 322 6.91 -4.49 -30.44
C ALA A 322 8.22 -5.12 -29.93
N ARG A 323 8.42 -6.41 -30.24
CA ARG A 323 9.75 -7.03 -30.29
C ARG A 323 9.78 -7.95 -31.50
N LEU A 324 10.00 -7.34 -32.67
CA LEU A 324 10.63 -8.00 -33.80
C LEU A 324 11.40 -6.91 -34.56
N SER A 325 12.67 -7.23 -34.86
CA SER A 325 13.56 -6.54 -35.80
C SER A 325 14.30 -5.31 -35.26
N ALA A 326 15.56 -5.51 -34.86
CA ALA A 326 16.71 -4.96 -35.58
C ALA A 326 18.02 -5.43 -34.92
N ASN A 327 18.95 -5.84 -35.78
CA ASN A 327 20.33 -6.24 -35.50
C ASN A 327 21.11 -5.21 -34.66
#